data_AF-A0A395JGQ3-F1
#
_entry.id   AF-A0A395JGQ3-F1
#
_cell.length_a   1.000
_cell.length_b   1.000
_cell.length_c   1.000
_cell.angle_alpha   90.00
_cell.angle_beta   90.00
_cell.angle_gamma   90.00
#
_symmetry.space_group_name_H-M   'P 1'
#
loop_
_entity.id
_entity.type
_entity.pdbx_description
1 polymer ?
#
loop_
_entity_poly.entity_id
_entity_poly.type
_entity_poly.pdbx_seq_one_letter_code
_entity_poly.pdbx_strand_id
1 'polypeptide(L)'
;MLTLDNKFHRIGAGLSVPSNPQGIRQPQWIKRNKSLAESLRISPQIFLDDDGLNILSGRKILPGSNPVAQAYAGHQFGKFNPFLGDGRSVLLGELATAVGSIDLALKGSGKTPFTFSSHGRATLSCCLHEYSISEQLAAHGIPTTRCLSIIAGSDQLYQNGRSERVGVLARTAPSFVRFGSFEACYFRRDIAALTTLADYVIKHHFPNLLVDSTNPQTKYALFFQEVVTRTATLIASWQNTGFVHGMMNTDNLSIVGVTLDLGSSQFIEPRDDSYVASAIDHTGRYAFGAQPVVGLWSCNVLAKALSPLVAEEKLTQSLMKYEANFLKHLNS
;
A
#
# COMPACT_ATOMS: atom_id res chain seq x y z
N MET A 1 12.46 20.99 -9.76
CA MET A 1 12.77 20.37 -8.46
C MET A 1 11.47 19.78 -7.91
N LEU A 2 11.49 18.58 -7.34
CA LEU A 2 10.31 17.98 -6.69
C LEU A 2 9.84 18.89 -5.55
N THR A 3 8.53 19.01 -5.36
CA THR A 3 7.92 19.63 -4.18
C THR A 3 6.95 18.63 -3.59
N LEU A 4 7.10 18.35 -2.29
CA LEU A 4 6.25 17.42 -1.56
C LEU A 4 5.43 18.19 -0.53
N ASP A 5 4.15 17.86 -0.42
CA ASP A 5 3.36 18.13 0.77
C ASP A 5 3.64 17.03 1.82
N ASN A 6 3.21 17.25 3.06
CA ASN A 6 3.40 16.35 4.18
C ASN A 6 2.09 16.17 4.96
N LYS A 7 0.99 15.90 4.25
CA LYS A 7 -0.35 15.76 4.81
C LYS A 7 -0.40 14.62 5.82
N PHE A 8 0.15 13.45 5.48
CA PHE A 8 0.16 12.30 6.38
C PHE A 8 1.08 12.52 7.58
N HIS A 9 2.19 13.24 7.43
CA HIS A 9 3.05 13.63 8.55
C HIS A 9 2.28 14.44 9.60
N ARG A 10 1.37 15.33 9.15
CA ARG A 10 0.56 16.21 10.01
C ARG A 10 -0.74 15.56 10.50
N ILE A 11 -0.97 14.28 10.24
CA ILE A 11 -2.24 13.61 10.54
C ILE A 11 -2.52 13.51 12.05
N GLY A 12 -1.49 13.48 12.89
CA GLY A 12 -1.62 13.37 14.34
C GLY A 12 -0.70 12.30 14.95
N ALA A 13 -0.65 12.27 16.28
CA ALA A 13 0.18 11.32 17.03
C ALA A 13 -0.31 9.87 16.87
N GLY A 14 0.62 8.90 16.94
CA GLY A 14 0.31 7.47 16.99
C GLY A 14 0.00 6.78 15.64
N LEU A 15 -0.18 7.55 14.56
CA LEU A 15 -0.41 7.05 13.19
C LEU A 15 0.87 6.96 12.36
N SER A 16 1.92 7.70 12.74
CA SER A 16 3.24 7.61 12.14
C SER A 16 4.34 8.03 13.12
N VAL A 17 5.59 7.72 12.77
CA VAL A 17 6.78 8.19 13.48
C VAL A 17 7.72 8.85 12.48
N PRO A 18 8.24 10.06 12.77
CA PRO A 18 9.30 10.67 11.95
C PRO A 18 10.45 9.69 11.71
N SER A 19 10.80 9.46 10.46
CA SER A 19 11.78 8.44 10.09
C SER A 19 12.45 8.83 8.78
N ASN A 20 13.74 9.13 8.82
CA ASN A 20 14.49 9.47 7.62
C ASN A 20 14.99 8.21 6.90
N PRO A 21 15.04 8.20 5.56
CA PRO A 21 15.75 7.16 4.85
C PRO A 21 17.25 7.22 5.19
N GLN A 22 17.92 6.06 5.17
CA GLN A 22 19.34 5.92 5.51
C GLN A 22 20.24 5.85 4.27
N GLY A 23 19.65 5.82 3.07
CA GLY A 23 20.39 5.76 1.82
C GLY A 23 21.03 4.40 1.54
N ILE A 24 21.68 4.27 0.38
CA ILE A 24 22.56 3.15 0.02
C ILE A 24 23.90 3.69 -0.49
N ARG A 25 24.97 2.91 -0.37
CA ARG A 25 26.33 3.25 -0.83
C ARG A 25 26.44 3.08 -2.34
N GLN A 26 27.13 4.02 -2.99
CA GLN A 26 27.39 4.01 -4.44
C GLN A 26 26.11 3.76 -5.27
N PRO A 27 25.05 4.58 -5.09
CA PRO A 27 23.77 4.35 -5.75
C PRO A 27 23.91 4.43 -7.27
N GLN A 28 23.23 3.53 -7.98
CA GLN A 28 23.18 3.48 -9.43
C GLN A 28 21.75 3.18 -9.88
N TRP A 29 21.32 3.87 -10.94
CA TRP A 29 20.03 3.62 -11.57
C TRP A 29 19.97 2.20 -12.15
N ILE A 30 18.97 1.43 -11.76
CA ILE A 30 18.62 0.15 -12.39
C ILE A 30 17.41 0.31 -13.31
N LYS A 31 16.37 1.03 -12.85
CA LYS A 31 15.18 1.37 -13.64
C LYS A 31 14.77 2.82 -13.39
N ARG A 32 14.29 3.48 -14.45
CA ARG A 32 13.77 4.85 -14.45
C ARG A 32 12.45 4.85 -15.21
N ASN A 33 11.33 5.06 -14.52
CA ASN A 33 10.00 5.00 -15.13
C ASN A 33 9.62 6.37 -15.68
N LYS A 34 10.09 6.67 -16.90
CA LYS A 34 9.86 7.96 -17.56
C LYS A 34 8.38 8.22 -17.84
N SER A 35 7.65 7.19 -18.29
CA SER A 35 6.21 7.30 -18.58
C SER A 35 5.40 7.63 -17.31
N LEU A 36 5.73 7.02 -16.17
CA LEU A 36 5.11 7.38 -14.89
C LEU A 36 5.50 8.79 -14.45
N ALA A 37 6.77 9.18 -14.58
CA ALA A 37 7.17 10.54 -14.25
C ALA A 37 6.40 11.58 -15.07
N GLU A 38 6.24 11.35 -16.37
CA GLU A 38 5.45 12.20 -17.27
C GLU A 38 3.97 12.26 -16.84
N SER A 39 3.32 11.13 -16.54
CA SER A 39 1.91 11.10 -16.14
C SER A 39 1.67 11.78 -14.79
N LEU A 40 2.63 11.72 -13.87
CA LEU A 40 2.62 12.40 -12.59
C LEU A 40 3.13 13.86 -12.68
N ARG A 41 3.51 14.34 -13.87
CA ARG A 41 4.12 15.66 -14.12
C ARG A 41 5.38 15.93 -13.30
N ILE A 42 6.14 14.87 -13.01
CA ILE A 42 7.46 14.95 -12.40
C ILE A 42 8.45 15.35 -13.50
N SER A 43 9.23 16.40 -13.25
CA SER A 43 10.26 16.86 -14.19
C SER A 43 11.25 15.72 -14.50
N PRO A 44 11.60 15.49 -15.78
CA PRO A 44 12.54 14.43 -16.16
C PRO A 44 13.95 14.65 -15.59
N GLN A 45 14.25 15.87 -15.12
CA GLN A 45 15.52 16.19 -14.47
C GLN A 45 15.81 15.33 -13.23
N ILE A 46 14.78 14.82 -12.54
CA ILE A 46 14.93 13.87 -11.42
C ILE A 46 15.75 12.61 -11.79
N PHE A 47 15.83 12.28 -13.08
CA PHE A 47 16.56 11.11 -13.57
C PHE A 47 17.91 11.46 -14.21
N LEU A 48 18.24 12.75 -14.30
CA LEU A 48 19.43 13.26 -15.00
C LEU A 48 20.44 13.87 -14.04
N ASP A 49 19.98 14.47 -12.93
CA ASP A 49 20.86 15.06 -11.93
C ASP A 49 21.26 14.07 -10.82
N ASP A 50 22.41 14.33 -10.20
CA ASP A 50 22.88 13.58 -9.01
C ASP A 50 21.93 13.77 -7.83
N ASP A 51 21.22 14.89 -7.78
CA ASP A 51 20.27 15.20 -6.72
C ASP A 51 19.09 14.23 -6.70
N GLY A 52 18.49 13.92 -7.86
CA GLY A 52 17.40 12.97 -7.99
C GLY A 52 17.84 11.54 -7.63
N LEU A 53 19.06 11.15 -8.03
CA LEU A 53 19.65 9.87 -7.62
C LEU A 53 19.84 9.80 -6.09
N ASN A 54 20.35 10.86 -5.48
CA ASN A 54 20.54 10.91 -4.02
C ASN A 54 19.21 10.97 -3.26
N ILE A 55 18.18 11.64 -3.78
CA ILE A 55 16.85 11.69 -3.18
C ILE A 55 16.17 10.32 -3.26
N LEU A 56 16.08 9.73 -4.45
CA LEU A 56 15.35 8.47 -4.67
C LEU A 56 16.11 7.25 -4.14
N SER A 57 17.41 7.37 -3.87
CA SER A 57 18.19 6.36 -3.13
C SER A 57 18.07 6.53 -1.61
N GLY A 58 17.51 7.63 -1.14
CA GLY A 58 17.38 7.96 0.28
C GLY A 58 18.64 8.53 0.93
N ARG A 59 19.66 8.93 0.15
CA ARG A 59 20.89 9.57 0.65
C ARG A 59 20.70 11.06 0.97
N LYS A 60 19.74 11.71 0.31
CA LYS A 60 19.40 13.12 0.51
C LYS A 60 17.91 13.22 0.82
N ILE A 61 17.57 13.97 1.86
CA ILE A 61 16.17 14.33 2.13
C ILE A 61 15.84 15.52 1.23
N LEU A 62 14.73 15.44 0.51
CA LEU A 62 14.25 16.55 -0.30
C LEU A 62 13.93 17.75 0.61
N PRO A 63 14.42 18.97 0.33
CA PRO A 63 14.05 20.14 1.12
C PRO A 63 12.52 20.30 1.23
N GLY A 64 12.01 20.49 2.45
CA GLY A 64 10.58 20.62 2.74
C GLY A 64 9.84 19.28 2.93
N SER A 65 10.48 18.14 2.71
CA SER A 65 9.94 16.81 3.04
C SER A 65 10.07 16.54 4.55
N ASN A 66 9.05 15.93 5.14
CA ASN A 66 9.03 15.44 6.51
C ASN A 66 8.77 13.92 6.51
N PRO A 67 9.82 13.11 6.25
CA PRO A 67 9.64 11.68 6.08
C PRO A 67 9.12 10.97 7.33
N VAL A 68 8.21 10.03 7.13
CA VAL A 68 7.60 9.24 8.22
C VAL A 68 7.55 7.76 7.88
N ALA A 69 7.57 6.92 8.92
CA ALA A 69 7.17 5.53 8.85
C ALA A 69 5.76 5.40 9.44
N GLN A 70 4.84 4.77 8.71
CA GLN A 70 3.46 4.60 9.18
C GLN A 70 3.36 3.49 10.24
N ALA A 71 2.55 3.74 11.27
CA ALA A 71 2.16 2.73 12.25
C ALA A 71 0.89 2.01 11.80
N TYR A 72 0.92 0.68 11.80
CA TYR A 72 -0.25 -0.15 11.55
C TYR A 72 -0.10 -1.51 12.24
N ALA A 73 -1.18 -2.26 12.29
CA ALA A 73 -1.28 -3.64 12.74
C ALA A 73 -1.94 -4.45 11.62
N GLY A 74 -2.30 -5.70 11.86
CA GLY A 74 -3.06 -6.47 10.88
C GLY A 74 -3.20 -7.92 11.24
N HIS A 75 -4.17 -8.58 10.64
CA HIS A 75 -4.29 -10.02 10.71
C HIS A 75 -3.43 -10.69 9.63
N GLN A 76 -2.38 -11.36 10.09
CA GLN A 76 -1.50 -12.16 9.24
C GLN A 76 -1.96 -13.60 9.26
N PHE A 77 -2.30 -14.16 8.09
CA PHE A 77 -2.90 -15.50 7.98
C PHE A 77 -4.13 -15.70 8.89
N GLY A 78 -4.92 -14.64 9.10
CA GLY A 78 -6.10 -14.67 9.97
C GLY A 78 -5.83 -14.50 11.46
N LYS A 79 -4.58 -14.31 11.90
CA LYS A 79 -4.22 -14.05 13.30
C LYS A 79 -3.78 -12.60 13.48
N PHE A 80 -4.35 -11.90 14.44
CA PHE A 80 -4.00 -10.50 14.71
C PHE A 80 -2.56 -10.37 15.20
N ASN A 81 -1.80 -9.47 14.57
CA ASN A 81 -0.46 -9.06 14.96
C ASN A 81 -0.44 -7.54 15.24
N PRO A 82 -0.27 -7.13 16.52
CA PRO A 82 -0.20 -5.71 16.87
C PRO A 82 1.17 -5.06 16.58
N PHE A 83 2.20 -5.86 16.25
CA PHE A 83 3.58 -5.41 16.09
C PHE A 83 3.96 -5.37 14.61
N LEU A 84 3.35 -4.45 13.88
CA LEU A 84 3.66 -4.13 12.48
C LEU A 84 3.95 -2.63 12.34
N GLY A 85 3.86 -2.12 11.11
CA GLY A 85 4.29 -0.79 10.73
C GLY A 85 5.25 -0.85 9.55
N ASP A 86 5.63 0.32 9.04
CA ASP A 86 6.53 0.43 7.89
C ASP A 86 7.96 0.02 8.28
N GLY A 87 8.23 -1.28 8.39
CA GLY A 87 9.51 -1.81 8.88
C GLY A 87 10.68 -1.70 7.90
N ARG A 88 10.41 -1.36 6.63
CA ARG A 88 11.41 -1.12 5.59
C ARG A 88 10.96 -0.08 4.55
N SER A 89 9.98 0.75 4.90
CA SER A 89 9.40 1.75 4.01
C SER A 89 9.44 3.10 4.71
N VAL A 90 9.66 4.17 3.95
CA VAL A 90 9.59 5.54 4.45
C VAL A 90 8.77 6.35 3.46
N LEU A 91 7.65 6.92 3.91
CA LEU A 91 6.89 7.90 3.15
C LEU A 91 7.66 9.22 3.17
N LEU A 92 8.06 9.73 2.00
CA LEU A 92 8.76 11.01 1.88
C LEU A 92 7.77 12.19 1.94
N GLY A 93 6.53 11.97 1.51
CA GLY A 93 5.49 13.00 1.42
C GLY A 93 4.63 12.76 0.19
N GLU A 94 3.79 13.74 -0.16
CA GLU A 94 2.85 13.62 -1.25
C GLU A 94 3.15 14.61 -2.39
N LEU A 95 3.12 14.09 -3.62
CA LEU A 95 3.22 14.87 -4.85
C LEU A 95 1.85 15.45 -5.20
N ALA A 96 1.82 16.74 -5.52
CA ALA A 96 0.65 17.34 -6.15
C ALA A 96 0.63 16.98 -7.64
N THR A 97 -0.40 16.26 -8.09
CA THR A 97 -0.56 15.82 -9.48
C THR A 97 -1.91 16.25 -10.04
N ALA A 98 -2.10 16.11 -11.35
CA ALA A 98 -3.37 16.43 -12.01
C ALA A 98 -4.54 15.55 -11.52
N VAL A 99 -4.24 14.35 -11.01
CA VAL A 99 -5.22 13.38 -10.50
C VAL A 99 -5.36 13.44 -8.97
N GLY A 100 -4.73 14.41 -8.32
CA GLY A 100 -4.74 14.59 -6.87
C GLY A 100 -3.39 14.36 -6.20
N SER A 101 -3.42 14.13 -4.89
CA SER A 101 -2.22 13.85 -4.09
C SER A 101 -1.76 12.42 -4.34
N ILE A 102 -0.47 12.22 -4.63
CA ILE A 102 0.14 10.89 -4.78
C ILE A 102 1.29 10.76 -3.79
N ASP A 103 1.19 9.80 -2.87
CA ASP A 103 2.25 9.47 -1.94
C ASP A 103 3.51 9.02 -2.68
N LEU A 104 4.69 9.46 -2.23
CA LEU A 104 5.99 8.97 -2.67
C LEU A 104 6.71 8.32 -1.49
N ALA A 105 7.00 7.03 -1.58
CA ALA A 105 7.68 6.27 -0.52
C ALA A 105 8.91 5.53 -1.05
N LEU A 106 9.93 5.38 -0.20
CA LEU A 106 11.10 4.55 -0.49
C LEU A 106 11.01 3.24 0.29
N LYS A 107 11.01 2.12 -0.42
CA LYS A 107 11.10 0.77 0.16
C LYS A 107 12.54 0.27 0.07
N GLY A 108 13.08 -0.22 1.19
CA GLY A 108 14.46 -0.72 1.31
C GLY A 108 15.49 0.36 1.68
N SER A 109 15.05 1.58 2.00
CA SER A 109 15.93 2.71 2.30
C SER A 109 16.55 2.69 3.70
N GLY A 110 16.26 1.71 4.55
CA GLY A 110 16.85 1.57 5.87
C GLY A 110 15.86 1.20 6.97
N LYS A 111 16.37 1.17 8.20
CA LYS A 111 15.56 0.83 9.38
C LYS A 111 14.63 1.98 9.79
N THR A 112 13.51 1.61 10.36
CA THR A 112 12.53 2.45 11.04
C THR A 112 12.26 1.88 12.44
N PRO A 113 11.51 2.57 13.31
CA PRO A 113 11.06 2.01 14.59
C PRO A 113 10.25 0.71 14.46
N PHE A 114 9.70 0.42 13.28
CA PHE A 114 8.90 -0.78 12.99
C PHE A 114 9.70 -1.90 12.34
N THR A 115 11.03 -1.76 12.19
CA THR A 115 11.87 -2.81 11.62
C THR A 115 11.98 -4.03 12.54
N PHE A 116 11.85 -3.84 13.85
CA PHE A 116 12.11 -4.86 14.88
C PHE A 116 13.46 -5.56 14.65
N SER A 117 13.47 -6.89 14.56
CA SER A 117 14.68 -7.70 14.36
C SER A 117 15.17 -7.78 12.90
N SER A 118 14.48 -7.13 11.95
CA SER A 118 14.86 -7.17 10.54
C SER A 118 15.95 -6.14 10.16
N HIS A 119 16.27 -6.05 8.87
CA HIS A 119 17.34 -5.19 8.36
C HIS A 119 16.85 -3.86 7.79
N GLY A 120 15.55 -3.69 7.51
CA GLY A 120 15.00 -2.47 6.88
C GLY A 120 15.41 -2.31 5.41
N ARG A 121 16.02 -3.34 4.81
CA ARG A 121 16.50 -3.35 3.42
C ARG A 121 15.62 -4.24 2.54
N ALA A 122 15.69 -4.00 1.23
CA ALA A 122 15.12 -4.86 0.21
C ALA A 122 16.26 -5.37 -0.69
N THR A 123 16.15 -6.61 -1.16
CA THR A 123 17.06 -7.10 -2.19
C THR A 123 16.69 -6.51 -3.55
N LEU A 124 17.65 -6.47 -4.48
CA LEU A 124 17.42 -6.00 -5.83
C LEU A 124 16.38 -6.88 -6.56
N SER A 125 16.40 -8.19 -6.35
CA SER A 125 15.45 -9.17 -6.89
C SER A 125 14.02 -8.86 -6.44
N CYS A 126 13.80 -8.58 -5.15
CA CYS A 126 12.50 -8.16 -4.65
C CYS A 126 12.03 -6.85 -5.30
N CYS A 127 12.93 -5.86 -5.46
CA CYS A 127 12.58 -4.60 -6.11
C CYS A 127 12.22 -4.79 -7.59
N LEU A 128 12.96 -5.63 -8.31
CA LEU A 128 12.70 -5.96 -9.72
C LEU A 128 11.38 -6.70 -9.90
N HIS A 129 11.10 -7.67 -9.02
CA HIS A 129 9.85 -8.41 -9.02
C HIS A 129 8.65 -7.48 -8.77
N GLU A 130 8.69 -6.67 -7.70
CA GLU A 130 7.62 -5.72 -7.38
C GLU A 130 7.40 -4.71 -8.51
N TYR A 131 8.47 -4.17 -9.12
CA TYR A 131 8.36 -3.30 -10.30
C TYR A 131 7.68 -4.01 -11.47
N SER A 132 8.09 -5.23 -11.80
CA SER A 132 7.56 -5.96 -12.94
C SER A 132 6.06 -6.23 -12.78
N ILE A 133 5.65 -6.73 -11.62
CA ILE A 133 4.25 -7.04 -11.33
C ILE A 133 3.41 -5.75 -11.26
N SER A 134 3.91 -4.72 -10.58
CA SER A 134 3.25 -3.41 -10.45
C SER A 134 2.94 -2.80 -11.81
N GLU A 135 3.92 -2.75 -12.71
CA GLU A 135 3.75 -2.12 -14.01
C GLU A 135 2.93 -3.01 -14.97
N GLN A 136 2.96 -4.34 -14.82
CA GLN A 136 2.06 -5.24 -15.55
C GLN A 136 0.60 -5.04 -15.13
N LEU A 137 0.30 -5.01 -13.82
CA LEU A 137 -1.04 -4.70 -13.31
C LEU A 137 -1.55 -3.36 -13.86
N ALA A 138 -0.70 -2.33 -13.85
CA ALA A 138 -1.04 -1.02 -14.37
C ALA A 138 -1.33 -1.05 -15.89
N ALA A 139 -0.56 -1.81 -16.66
CA ALA A 139 -0.79 -2.00 -18.10
C ALA A 139 -2.13 -2.72 -18.40
N HIS A 140 -2.58 -3.59 -17.50
CA HIS A 140 -3.91 -4.22 -17.54
C HIS A 140 -5.04 -3.30 -17.02
N GLY A 141 -4.74 -2.05 -16.65
CA GLY A 141 -5.72 -1.12 -16.09
C GLY A 141 -6.15 -1.46 -14.65
N ILE A 142 -5.45 -2.37 -13.97
CA ILE A 142 -5.77 -2.76 -12.60
C ILE A 142 -5.16 -1.73 -11.63
N PRO A 143 -5.94 -1.14 -10.71
CA PRO A 143 -5.42 -0.22 -9.72
C PRO A 143 -4.32 -0.85 -8.86
N THR A 144 -3.16 -0.20 -8.78
CA THR A 144 -1.96 -0.73 -8.11
C THR A 144 -1.02 0.39 -7.69
N THR A 145 -0.15 0.13 -6.70
CA THR A 145 1.05 0.97 -6.53
C THR A 145 1.85 1.01 -7.82
N ARG A 146 2.50 2.13 -8.09
CA ARG A 146 3.36 2.33 -9.26
C ARG A 146 4.81 2.52 -8.83
N CYS A 147 5.75 2.18 -9.70
CA CYS A 147 7.17 2.21 -9.38
C CYS A 147 7.90 3.28 -10.19
N LEU A 148 8.36 4.35 -9.53
CA LEU A 148 9.06 5.47 -10.18
C LEU A 148 10.50 5.11 -10.57
N SER A 149 11.20 4.36 -9.72
CA SER A 149 12.57 3.95 -9.99
C SER A 149 13.01 2.77 -9.14
N ILE A 150 14.01 2.05 -9.65
CA ILE A 150 14.83 1.11 -8.87
C ILE A 150 16.26 1.64 -8.88
N ILE A 151 16.86 1.73 -7.70
CA ILE A 151 18.27 2.05 -7.52
C ILE A 151 18.90 0.92 -6.73
N ALA A 152 20.11 0.51 -7.11
CA ALA A 152 20.93 -0.44 -6.34
C ALA A 152 22.28 0.18 -6.00
N GLY A 153 22.91 -0.32 -4.95
CA GLY A 153 24.21 0.15 -4.49
C GLY A 153 25.21 -1.00 -4.35
N SER A 154 26.33 -0.70 -3.70
CA SER A 154 27.35 -1.69 -3.33
C SER A 154 26.98 -2.49 -2.06
N ASP A 155 25.96 -2.07 -1.32
CA ASP A 155 25.46 -2.77 -0.14
C ASP A 155 24.94 -4.18 -0.48
N GLN A 156 25.23 -5.12 0.41
CA GLN A 156 24.84 -6.52 0.28
C GLN A 156 23.93 -6.92 1.45
N LEU A 157 22.92 -7.72 1.15
CA LEU A 157 22.07 -8.40 2.13
C LEU A 157 22.30 -9.90 2.01
N TYR A 158 22.61 -10.55 3.13
CA TYR A 158 22.73 -12.00 3.19
C TYR A 158 21.41 -12.61 3.66
N GLN A 159 20.79 -13.44 2.84
CA GLN A 159 19.54 -14.14 3.15
C GLN A 159 19.53 -15.51 2.49
N ASN A 160 19.02 -16.53 3.19
CA ASN A 160 18.87 -17.89 2.68
C ASN A 160 20.17 -18.47 2.06
N GLY A 161 21.31 -18.20 2.70
CA GLY A 161 22.61 -18.72 2.23
C GLY A 161 23.23 -17.95 1.06
N ARG A 162 22.64 -16.83 0.62
CA ARG A 162 23.08 -16.06 -0.54
C ARG A 162 23.25 -14.59 -0.20
N SER A 163 24.28 -13.97 -0.77
CA SER A 163 24.48 -12.52 -0.74
C SER A 163 23.85 -11.90 -1.99
N GLU A 164 23.07 -10.85 -1.79
CA GLU A 164 22.44 -10.12 -2.89
C GLU A 164 22.57 -8.60 -2.70
N ARG A 165 22.69 -7.85 -3.80
CA ARG A 165 22.69 -6.38 -3.75
C ARG A 165 21.41 -5.85 -3.12
N VAL A 166 21.54 -4.84 -2.29
CA VAL A 166 20.43 -4.06 -1.76
C VAL A 166 19.86 -3.16 -2.87
N GLY A 167 18.53 -3.15 -2.98
CA GLY A 167 17.77 -2.23 -3.81
C GLY A 167 16.97 -1.24 -2.97
N VAL A 168 16.73 -0.05 -3.53
CA VAL A 168 15.74 0.91 -3.08
C VAL A 168 14.72 1.10 -4.19
N LEU A 169 13.45 0.87 -3.87
CA LEU A 169 12.32 1.03 -4.77
C LEU A 169 11.55 2.30 -4.39
N ALA A 170 11.48 3.26 -5.30
CA ALA A 170 10.63 4.43 -5.15
C ALA A 170 9.21 4.07 -5.63
N ARG A 171 8.29 3.95 -4.68
CA ARG A 171 6.88 3.60 -4.91
C ARG A 171 6.01 4.84 -4.86
N THR A 172 4.97 4.85 -5.68
CA THR A 172 3.93 5.88 -5.67
C THR A 172 2.55 5.25 -5.57
N ALA A 173 1.66 5.85 -4.79
CA ALA A 173 0.27 5.39 -4.66
C ALA A 173 -0.65 6.57 -4.32
N PRO A 174 -1.97 6.51 -4.58
CA PRO A 174 -2.89 7.51 -4.05
C PRO A 174 -2.84 7.58 -2.52
N SER A 175 -2.63 6.45 -1.84
CA SER A 175 -2.41 6.36 -0.40
C SER A 175 -1.75 5.04 -0.03
N PHE A 176 -0.86 5.05 0.96
CA PHE A 176 -0.35 3.83 1.62
C PHE A 176 -1.15 3.42 2.88
N VAL A 177 -2.26 4.09 3.18
CA VAL A 177 -3.16 3.68 4.28
C VAL A 177 -3.82 2.34 3.97
N ARG A 178 -3.90 1.49 5.00
CA ARG A 178 -4.28 0.08 4.89
C ARG A 178 -5.45 -0.25 5.80
N PHE A 179 -6.09 -1.40 5.63
CA PHE A 179 -7.10 -1.87 6.60
C PHE A 179 -6.46 -2.02 7.98
N GLY A 180 -5.24 -2.55 8.02
CA GLY A 180 -4.40 -2.66 9.21
C GLY A 180 -4.13 -1.35 9.97
N SER A 181 -4.20 -0.19 9.30
CA SER A 181 -4.08 1.13 9.95
C SER A 181 -5.29 1.42 10.84
N PHE A 182 -6.49 1.03 10.41
CA PHE A 182 -7.73 1.16 11.20
C PHE A 182 -7.78 0.15 12.33
N GLU A 183 -7.34 -1.08 12.07
CA GLU A 183 -7.21 -2.12 13.11
C GLU A 183 -6.28 -1.67 14.24
N ALA A 184 -5.15 -1.04 13.92
CA ALA A 184 -4.23 -0.53 14.93
C ALA A 184 -4.92 0.46 15.89
N CYS A 185 -5.74 1.38 15.36
CA CYS A 185 -6.49 2.33 16.18
C CYS A 185 -7.56 1.62 17.02
N TYR A 186 -8.30 0.69 16.40
CA TYR A 186 -9.35 -0.07 17.04
C TYR A 186 -8.85 -0.91 18.23
N PHE A 187 -7.82 -1.73 18.02
CA PHE A 187 -7.31 -2.62 19.06
C PHE A 187 -6.56 -1.88 20.19
N ARG A 188 -6.01 -0.69 19.91
CA ARG A 188 -5.50 0.23 20.94
C ARG A 188 -6.61 0.95 21.72
N ARG A 189 -7.88 0.81 21.30
CA ARG A 189 -9.05 1.52 21.82
C ARG A 189 -8.93 3.05 21.67
N ASP A 190 -8.21 3.51 20.65
CA ASP A 190 -8.00 4.92 20.37
C ASP A 190 -9.02 5.41 19.32
N ILE A 191 -10.22 5.75 19.81
CA ILE A 191 -11.32 6.22 18.94
C ILE A 191 -10.99 7.59 18.33
N ALA A 192 -10.18 8.42 19.01
CA ALA A 192 -9.77 9.72 18.51
C ALA A 192 -8.84 9.57 17.29
N ALA A 193 -7.83 8.69 17.38
CA ALA A 193 -6.97 8.36 16.24
C ALA A 193 -7.76 7.68 15.11
N LEU A 194 -8.70 6.78 15.44
CA LEU A 194 -9.57 6.13 14.45
C LEU A 194 -10.39 7.16 13.66
N THR A 195 -11.01 8.12 14.37
CA THR A 195 -11.79 9.21 13.78
C THR A 195 -10.90 10.09 12.90
N THR A 196 -9.73 10.47 13.41
CA THR A 196 -8.76 11.29 12.70
C THR A 196 -8.29 10.63 11.40
N LEU A 197 -8.00 9.33 11.44
CA LEU A 197 -7.60 8.56 10.25
C LEU A 197 -8.76 8.45 9.25
N ALA A 198 -9.97 8.15 9.70
CA ALA A 198 -11.15 8.09 8.82
C ALA A 198 -11.41 9.43 8.13
N ASP A 199 -11.39 10.53 8.90
CA ASP A 199 -11.59 11.89 8.38
C ASP A 199 -10.51 12.30 7.38
N TYR A 200 -9.25 11.99 7.69
CA TYR A 200 -8.14 12.21 6.76
C TYR A 200 -8.37 11.49 5.44
N VAL A 201 -8.66 10.19 5.49
CA VAL A 201 -8.84 9.36 4.29
C VAL A 201 -10.02 9.86 3.47
N ILE A 202 -11.16 10.15 4.11
CA ILE A 202 -12.35 10.65 3.42
C ILE A 202 -12.05 11.98 2.74
N LYS A 203 -11.48 12.93 3.48
CA LYS A 203 -11.18 14.27 2.97
C LYS A 203 -10.28 14.25 1.74
N HIS A 204 -9.28 13.37 1.73
CA HIS A 204 -8.23 13.39 0.71
C HIS A 204 -8.44 12.40 -0.43
N HIS A 205 -9.19 11.32 -0.21
CA HIS A 205 -9.35 10.24 -1.19
C HIS A 205 -10.81 9.94 -1.56
N PHE A 206 -11.78 10.46 -0.80
CA PHE A 206 -13.21 10.30 -1.05
C PHE A 206 -14.00 11.63 -0.89
N PRO A 207 -13.53 12.76 -1.46
CA PRO A 207 -14.13 14.07 -1.20
C PRO A 207 -15.60 14.17 -1.64
N ASN A 208 -16.01 13.40 -2.65
CA ASN A 208 -17.39 13.35 -3.11
C ASN A 208 -18.37 12.93 -2.00
N LEU A 209 -17.92 12.09 -1.05
CA LEU A 209 -18.74 11.64 0.07
C LEU A 209 -19.03 12.75 1.10
N LEU A 210 -18.27 13.84 1.09
CA LEU A 210 -18.50 14.99 1.96
C LEU A 210 -19.68 15.84 1.47
N VAL A 211 -19.97 15.83 0.17
CA VAL A 211 -21.09 16.58 -0.43
C VAL A 211 -22.42 15.95 -0.05
N ASP A 212 -22.46 14.61 -0.02
CA ASP A 212 -23.67 13.83 0.26
C ASP A 212 -23.95 13.62 1.76
N SER A 213 -23.08 14.12 2.66
CA SER A 213 -23.23 13.90 4.09
C SER A 213 -23.69 15.16 4.84
N THR A 214 -24.98 15.25 5.13
CA THR A 214 -25.50 16.21 6.14
C THR A 214 -25.29 15.72 7.58
N ASN A 215 -24.99 14.42 7.77
CA ASN A 215 -24.72 13.77 9.06
C ASN A 215 -23.34 13.08 9.05
N PRO A 216 -22.45 13.33 10.05
CA PRO A 216 -21.14 12.68 10.18
C PRO A 216 -21.15 11.15 10.23
N GLN A 217 -22.21 10.50 10.71
CA GLN A 217 -22.28 9.02 10.71
C GLN A 217 -22.54 8.47 9.31
N THR A 218 -23.25 9.24 8.47
CA THR A 218 -23.54 8.85 7.08
C THR A 218 -22.26 8.81 6.25
N LYS A 219 -21.33 9.76 6.41
CA LYS A 219 -20.06 9.75 5.65
C LYS A 219 -19.22 8.50 5.94
N TYR A 220 -19.15 8.01 7.19
CA TYR A 220 -18.37 6.82 7.52
C TYR A 220 -19.00 5.55 6.96
N ALA A 221 -20.33 5.46 6.98
CA ALA A 221 -21.05 4.36 6.34
C ALA A 221 -20.84 4.34 4.81
N LEU A 222 -20.97 5.50 4.15
CA LEU A 222 -20.72 5.62 2.71
C LEU A 222 -19.26 5.32 2.36
N PHE A 223 -18.32 5.80 3.19
CA PHE A 223 -16.90 5.49 3.05
C PHE A 223 -16.65 3.99 3.11
N PHE A 224 -17.15 3.31 4.14
CA PHE A 224 -16.99 1.86 4.25
C PHE A 224 -17.62 1.12 3.07
N GLN A 225 -18.80 1.52 2.62
CA GLN A 225 -19.45 0.95 1.44
C GLN A 225 -18.58 1.09 0.19
N GLU A 226 -18.01 2.27 -0.05
CA GLU A 226 -17.11 2.51 -1.18
C GLU A 226 -15.85 1.65 -1.10
N VAL A 227 -15.26 1.47 0.09
CA VAL A 227 -14.12 0.57 0.29
C VAL A 227 -14.50 -0.88 -0.04
N VAL A 228 -15.68 -1.34 0.38
CA VAL A 228 -16.19 -2.69 0.05
C VAL A 228 -16.34 -2.85 -1.46
N THR A 229 -16.95 -1.88 -2.14
CA THR A 229 -17.12 -1.91 -3.60
C THR A 229 -15.77 -1.94 -4.32
N ARG A 230 -14.83 -1.05 -3.97
CA ARG A 230 -13.51 -1.04 -4.60
C ARG A 230 -12.73 -2.32 -4.37
N THR A 231 -12.82 -2.90 -3.18
CA THR A 231 -12.15 -4.17 -2.87
C THR A 231 -12.73 -5.32 -3.72
N ALA A 232 -14.06 -5.39 -3.83
CA ALA A 232 -14.73 -6.38 -4.67
C ALA A 232 -14.33 -6.25 -6.15
N THR A 233 -14.34 -5.03 -6.69
CA THR A 233 -13.93 -4.72 -8.06
C THR A 233 -12.47 -5.08 -8.31
N LEU A 234 -11.56 -4.70 -7.39
CA LEU A 234 -10.14 -4.99 -7.51
C LEU A 234 -9.86 -6.49 -7.56
N ILE A 235 -10.51 -7.26 -6.68
CA ILE A 235 -10.31 -8.71 -6.62
C ILE A 235 -10.94 -9.39 -7.84
N ALA A 236 -12.09 -8.93 -8.32
CA ALA A 236 -12.65 -9.41 -9.59
C ALA A 236 -11.68 -9.18 -10.77
N SER A 237 -11.03 -8.00 -10.84
CA SER A 237 -9.97 -7.74 -11.80
C SER A 237 -8.80 -8.71 -11.68
N TRP A 238 -8.37 -9.07 -10.46
CA TRP A 238 -7.32 -10.07 -10.26
C TRP A 238 -7.73 -11.45 -10.78
N GLN A 239 -8.97 -11.88 -10.53
CA GLN A 239 -9.50 -13.14 -11.04
C GLN A 239 -9.53 -13.14 -12.58
N ASN A 240 -9.92 -12.03 -13.21
CA ASN A 240 -9.97 -11.90 -14.66
C ASN A 240 -8.60 -11.91 -15.34
N THR A 241 -7.51 -11.62 -14.62
CA THR A 241 -6.16 -11.66 -15.18
C THR A 241 -5.31 -12.82 -14.70
N GLY A 242 -5.84 -13.75 -13.89
CA GLY A 242 -5.02 -14.81 -13.30
C GLY A 242 -3.96 -14.27 -12.34
N PHE A 243 -4.22 -13.15 -11.66
CA PHE A 243 -3.30 -12.57 -10.70
C PHE A 243 -3.51 -13.17 -9.30
N VAL A 244 -2.42 -13.58 -8.67
CA VAL A 244 -2.37 -14.11 -7.30
C VAL A 244 -1.52 -13.17 -6.45
N HIS A 245 -2.09 -12.53 -5.45
CA HIS A 245 -1.37 -11.60 -4.56
C HIS A 245 -0.39 -12.34 -3.63
N GLY A 246 -0.76 -13.55 -3.18
CA GLY A 246 0.04 -14.42 -2.33
C GLY A 246 0.09 -14.08 -0.84
N MET A 247 -0.27 -12.85 -0.44
CA MET A 247 -0.18 -12.39 0.96
C MET A 247 -1.29 -11.39 1.30
N MET A 248 -2.57 -11.78 1.19
CA MET A 248 -3.72 -10.92 1.50
C MET A 248 -3.98 -10.78 3.01
N ASN A 249 -2.94 -10.45 3.78
CA ASN A 249 -3.10 -9.99 5.15
C ASN A 249 -3.77 -8.63 5.15
N THR A 250 -4.50 -8.26 6.20
CA THR A 250 -5.20 -6.96 6.22
C THR A 250 -4.25 -5.75 6.24
N ASP A 251 -3.00 -5.93 6.64
CA ASP A 251 -1.91 -4.96 6.48
C ASP A 251 -1.32 -4.89 5.06
N ASN A 252 -1.88 -5.60 4.08
CA ASN A 252 -1.55 -5.46 2.66
C ASN A 252 -2.76 -5.01 1.81
N LEU A 253 -3.92 -4.79 2.44
CA LEU A 253 -5.14 -4.36 1.76
C LEU A 253 -5.27 -2.83 1.84
N SER A 254 -5.30 -2.18 0.69
CA SER A 254 -5.41 -0.72 0.58
C SER A 254 -6.79 -0.22 0.99
N ILE A 255 -6.82 0.86 1.76
CA ILE A 255 -8.09 1.55 2.04
C ILE A 255 -8.68 2.24 0.80
N VAL A 256 -7.86 2.55 -0.21
CA VAL A 256 -8.31 3.27 -1.42
C VAL A 256 -8.57 2.36 -2.62
N GLY A 257 -8.41 1.04 -2.46
CA GLY A 257 -8.72 0.05 -3.50
C GLY A 257 -7.63 -0.11 -4.57
N VAL A 258 -6.36 0.00 -4.20
CA VAL A 258 -5.22 -0.32 -5.08
C VAL A 258 -4.49 -1.57 -4.58
N THR A 259 -3.89 -2.33 -5.49
CA THR A 259 -3.01 -3.46 -5.14
C THR A 259 -1.73 -2.94 -4.46
N LEU A 260 -1.43 -3.41 -3.25
CA LEU A 260 -0.24 -3.05 -2.45
C LEU A 260 0.66 -4.28 -2.23
N ASP A 261 1.91 -4.03 -1.84
CA ASP A 261 2.85 -5.03 -1.31
C ASP A 261 2.94 -6.35 -2.10
N LEU A 262 3.43 -6.21 -3.34
CA LEU A 262 3.56 -7.25 -4.39
C LEU A 262 4.79 -8.16 -4.20
N GLY A 263 5.16 -8.50 -2.97
CA GLY A 263 6.40 -9.22 -2.68
C GLY A 263 6.39 -10.70 -3.05
N SER A 264 5.22 -11.33 -3.03
CA SER A 264 5.01 -12.76 -3.30
C SER A 264 3.98 -13.00 -4.38
N SER A 265 3.68 -11.98 -5.18
CA SER A 265 2.59 -12.00 -6.14
C SER A 265 3.01 -12.56 -7.48
N GLN A 266 2.09 -13.21 -8.20
CA GLN A 266 2.40 -13.86 -9.47
C GLN A 266 1.19 -13.85 -10.40
N PHE A 267 1.42 -13.76 -11.71
CA PHE A 267 0.43 -14.09 -12.72
C PHE A 267 0.56 -15.57 -13.11
N ILE A 268 -0.57 -16.26 -13.25
CA ILE A 268 -0.61 -17.69 -13.61
C ILE A 268 -1.31 -17.93 -14.93
N GLU A 269 -0.71 -18.79 -15.76
CA GLU A 269 -1.30 -19.34 -16.96
C GLU A 269 -0.77 -20.77 -17.17
N PRO A 270 -1.65 -21.80 -17.24
CA PRO A 270 -3.11 -21.73 -17.12
C PRO A 270 -3.57 -21.33 -15.70
N ARG A 271 -4.84 -20.92 -15.58
CA ARG A 271 -5.45 -20.64 -14.27
C ARG A 271 -5.60 -21.95 -13.47
N ASP A 272 -5.24 -21.88 -12.20
CA ASP A 272 -5.34 -22.98 -11.23
C ASP A 272 -5.81 -22.39 -9.90
N ASP A 273 -7.02 -22.75 -9.49
CA ASP A 273 -7.66 -22.27 -8.26
C ASP A 273 -6.86 -22.62 -6.99
N SER A 274 -6.06 -23.69 -7.05
CA SER A 274 -5.23 -24.16 -5.95
C SER A 274 -3.85 -23.50 -5.90
N TYR A 275 -3.47 -22.71 -6.92
CA TYR A 275 -2.15 -22.11 -6.98
C TYR A 275 -1.90 -21.13 -5.84
N VAL A 276 -0.78 -21.31 -5.15
CA VAL A 276 -0.29 -20.44 -4.08
C VAL A 276 1.02 -19.79 -4.49
N ALA A 277 1.05 -18.45 -4.49
CA ALA A 277 2.24 -17.70 -4.88
C ALA A 277 3.28 -17.53 -3.74
N SER A 278 2.82 -17.57 -2.48
CA SER A 278 3.69 -17.42 -1.31
C SER A 278 4.19 -18.76 -0.79
N ALA A 279 5.51 -18.95 -0.74
CA ALA A 279 6.14 -20.19 -0.27
C ALA A 279 5.82 -20.54 1.20
N ILE A 280 5.32 -19.59 1.99
CA ILE A 280 4.97 -19.78 3.41
C ILE A 280 3.47 -20.07 3.62
N ASP A 281 2.64 -20.01 2.57
CA ASP A 281 1.22 -20.36 2.65
C ASP A 281 1.03 -21.86 2.37
N HIS A 282 1.28 -22.68 3.40
CA HIS A 282 1.11 -24.13 3.31
C HIS A 282 -0.36 -24.58 3.32
N THR A 283 -1.30 -23.67 3.59
CA THR A 283 -2.72 -23.99 3.76
C THR A 283 -3.58 -23.58 2.58
N GLY A 284 -3.01 -22.88 1.60
CA GLY A 284 -3.76 -22.31 0.48
C GLY A 284 -4.72 -21.20 0.90
N ARG A 285 -4.43 -20.50 2.00
CA ARG A 285 -5.30 -19.40 2.48
C ARG A 285 -5.42 -18.30 1.43
N TYR A 286 -4.33 -18.03 0.72
CA TYR A 286 -4.23 -16.99 -0.31
C TYR A 286 -4.08 -17.58 -1.71
N ALA A 287 -4.56 -18.83 -1.92
CA ALA A 287 -4.62 -19.45 -3.23
C ALA A 287 -5.48 -18.62 -4.21
N PHE A 288 -5.26 -18.78 -5.52
CA PHE A 288 -5.95 -18.01 -6.56
C PHE A 288 -7.47 -17.97 -6.37
N GLY A 289 -8.11 -19.14 -6.19
CA GLY A 289 -9.56 -19.27 -6.02
C GLY A 289 -10.06 -18.82 -4.64
N ALA A 290 -9.18 -18.66 -3.65
CA ALA A 290 -9.54 -18.21 -2.31
C ALA A 290 -9.61 -16.67 -2.19
N GLN A 291 -8.97 -15.92 -3.09
CA GLN A 291 -8.87 -14.46 -3.00
C GLN A 291 -10.23 -13.74 -2.88
N PRO A 292 -11.32 -14.13 -3.59
CA PRO A 292 -12.64 -13.51 -3.42
C PRO A 292 -13.18 -13.63 -2.00
N VAL A 293 -13.05 -14.80 -1.38
CA VAL A 293 -13.51 -15.06 -0.01
C VAL A 293 -12.64 -14.32 1.00
N VAL A 294 -11.32 -14.30 0.80
CA VAL A 294 -10.40 -13.55 1.66
C VAL A 294 -10.68 -12.05 1.58
N GLY A 295 -11.00 -11.50 0.40
CA GLY A 295 -11.40 -10.10 0.26
C GLY A 295 -12.61 -9.73 1.11
N LEU A 296 -13.67 -10.55 1.06
CA LEU A 296 -14.84 -10.35 1.90
C LEU A 296 -14.50 -10.48 3.40
N TRP A 297 -13.67 -11.46 3.76
CA TRP A 297 -13.20 -11.63 5.13
C TRP A 297 -12.44 -10.39 5.62
N SER A 298 -11.55 -9.82 4.80
CA SER A 298 -10.82 -8.59 5.11
C SER A 298 -11.76 -7.39 5.26
N CYS A 299 -12.80 -7.29 4.43
CA CYS A 299 -13.86 -6.27 4.59
C CYS A 299 -14.60 -6.42 5.93
N ASN A 300 -14.86 -7.65 6.40
CA ASN A 300 -15.46 -7.89 7.71
C ASN A 300 -14.53 -7.45 8.85
N VAL A 301 -13.22 -7.71 8.73
CA VAL A 301 -12.23 -7.22 9.71
C VAL A 301 -12.22 -5.68 9.76
N LEU A 302 -12.25 -5.01 8.60
CA LEU A 302 -12.36 -3.56 8.54
C LEU A 302 -13.68 -3.05 9.13
N ALA A 303 -14.80 -3.73 8.86
CA ALA A 303 -16.10 -3.39 9.45
C ALA A 303 -16.03 -3.38 10.99
N LYS A 304 -15.38 -4.40 11.56
CA LYS A 304 -15.16 -4.47 13.00
C LYS A 304 -14.32 -3.30 13.51
N ALA A 305 -13.25 -2.93 12.80
CA ALA A 305 -12.41 -1.80 13.15
C ALA A 305 -13.16 -0.45 13.10
N LEU A 306 -14.14 -0.32 12.21
CA LEU A 306 -14.98 0.87 12.03
C LEU A 306 -16.25 0.89 12.90
N SER A 307 -16.55 -0.18 13.66
CA SER A 307 -17.76 -0.27 14.50
C SER A 307 -17.91 0.85 15.55
N PRO A 308 -16.84 1.50 16.07
CA PRO A 308 -17.01 2.67 16.93
C PRO A 308 -17.57 3.91 16.19
N LEU A 309 -17.46 3.96 14.86
CA LEU A 309 -17.86 5.11 14.03
C LEU A 309 -19.12 4.85 13.20
N VAL A 310 -19.47 3.59 12.95
CA VAL A 310 -20.55 3.18 12.05
C VAL A 310 -21.48 2.21 12.77
N ALA A 311 -22.79 2.46 12.68
CA ALA A 311 -23.81 1.57 13.21
C ALA A 311 -23.74 0.18 12.53
N GLU A 312 -23.95 -0.88 13.32
CA GLU A 312 -23.87 -2.28 12.86
C GLU A 312 -24.74 -2.55 11.63
N GLU A 313 -25.97 -2.05 11.61
CA GLU A 313 -26.89 -2.21 10.48
C GLU A 313 -26.29 -1.68 9.17
N LYS A 314 -25.59 -0.54 9.23
CA LYS A 314 -24.95 0.08 8.05
C LYS A 314 -23.70 -0.66 7.60
N LEU A 315 -22.93 -1.22 8.55
CA LEU A 315 -21.80 -2.10 8.24
C LEU A 315 -22.29 -3.36 7.51
N THR A 316 -23.32 -4.02 8.05
CA THR A 316 -23.91 -5.22 7.45
C THR A 316 -24.49 -4.95 6.07
N GLN A 317 -25.24 -3.85 5.90
CA GLN A 317 -25.76 -3.42 4.59
C GLN A 317 -24.64 -3.19 3.57
N SER A 318 -23.51 -2.64 3.98
CA SER A 318 -22.36 -2.41 3.10
C SER A 318 -21.68 -3.73 2.71
N LEU A 319 -21.47 -4.64 3.66
CA LEU A 319 -20.88 -5.96 3.42
C LEU A 319 -21.69 -6.81 2.44
N MET A 320 -23.02 -6.76 2.52
CA MET A 320 -23.92 -7.47 1.59
C MET A 320 -23.74 -7.03 0.13
N LYS A 321 -23.15 -5.85 -0.12
CA LYS A 321 -22.88 -5.37 -1.49
C LYS A 321 -21.61 -5.96 -2.10
N TYR A 322 -20.74 -6.63 -1.32
CA TYR A 322 -19.47 -7.15 -1.83
C TYR A 322 -19.66 -8.14 -2.98
N GLU A 323 -20.46 -9.19 -2.77
CA GLU A 323 -20.65 -10.27 -3.74
C GLU A 323 -21.27 -9.76 -5.05
N ALA A 324 -22.32 -8.93 -4.94
CA ALA A 324 -22.96 -8.35 -6.11
C ALA A 324 -22.00 -7.47 -6.94
N ASN A 325 -21.15 -6.66 -6.28
CA ASN A 325 -20.15 -5.84 -6.98
C ASN A 325 -19.03 -6.71 -7.59
N PHE A 326 -18.59 -7.74 -6.88
CA PHE A 326 -17.58 -8.69 -7.35
C PHE A 326 -18.08 -9.41 -8.62
N LEU A 327 -19.27 -10.02 -8.58
CA LEU A 327 -19.84 -10.76 -9.72
C LEU A 327 -20.14 -9.84 -10.90
N LYS A 328 -20.63 -8.62 -10.66
CA LYS A 328 -20.87 -7.63 -11.72
C LYS A 328 -19.59 -7.33 -12.50
N HIS A 329 -18.47 -7.17 -11.82
CA HIS A 329 -17.18 -6.84 -12.45
C HIS A 329 -16.43 -8.07 -12.97
N LEU A 330 -16.64 -9.24 -12.38
CA LEU A 330 -16.08 -10.49 -12.89
C LEU A 330 -16.63 -10.81 -14.28
N ASN A 331 -17.90 -10.50 -14.51
CA ASN A 331 -18.63 -10.80 -15.75
C ASN A 331 -18.57 -9.68 -16.82
N SER A 332 -17.87 -8.57 -16.55
CA SER A 332 -17.70 -7.45 -17.48
C SER A 332 -16.39 -7.55 -18.25
#